data_AF-A0A1C2AV93-F1
#
_entry.id   AF-A0A1C2AV93-F1
#
_cell.length_a   1.000
_cell.length_b   1.000
_cell.length_c   1.000
_cell.angle_alpha   90.00
_cell.angle_beta   90.00
_cell.angle_gamma   90.00
#
_symmetry.space_group_name_H-M   'P 1'
#
loop_
_entity.id
_entity.type
_entity.pdbx_description
1 polymer ?
#
loop_
_entity_poly.entity_id
_entity_poly.type
_entity_poly.pdbx_seq_one_letter_code
_entity_poly.pdbx_strand_id
1 'polypeptide(L)' 'MKKKNLSVKKKIHNFYYKKLDDPIIKRIYFNFKKKMSNHITKGFCVAVSGGIDSMALSFLAKCYSIENKIKCYFF' A
#
# COMPACT_ATOMS: atom_id res chain seq x y z
N MET A 1 14.36 23.70 7.50
CA MET A 1 13.69 22.41 7.23
C MET A 1 12.78 22.04 8.39
N LYS A 2 11.46 21.87 8.20
CA LYS A 2 10.59 21.28 9.25
C LYS A 2 11.06 19.85 9.52
N LYS A 3 11.44 19.54 10.76
CA LYS A 3 11.86 18.19 11.18
C LYS A 3 10.66 17.24 10.98
N LYS A 4 10.75 16.31 10.03
CA LYS A 4 9.74 15.26 9.87
C LYS A 4 9.78 14.37 11.11
N ASN A 5 8.71 14.38 11.90
CA ASN A 5 8.63 13.58 13.11
C ASN A 5 8.63 12.07 12.75
N LEU A 6 9.60 11.31 13.25
CA LEU A 6 9.72 9.86 13.02
C LEU A 6 8.46 9.10 13.46
N SER A 7 7.74 9.63 14.45
CA SER A 7 6.47 9.08 14.93
C SER A 7 5.37 9.06 13.87
N VAL A 8 5.43 9.95 12.87
CA VAL A 8 4.43 10.01 11.78
C VAL A 8 4.53 8.76 10.91
N LYS A 9 5.75 8.31 10.56
CA LYS A 9 5.93 7.08 9.78
C LYS A 9 5.37 5.86 10.50
N LYS A 10 5.62 5.76 11.82
CA LYS A 10 5.08 4.69 12.67
C LYS A 10 3.55 4.70 12.69
N LYS A 11 2.92 5.87 12.87
CA LYS A 11 1.46 6.02 12.85
C LYS A 11 0.85 5.58 11.51
N ILE A 12 1.46 6.00 10.40
CA ILE A 12 0.99 5.65 9.05
C ILE A 12 1.10 4.14 8.81
N HIS A 13 2.23 3.51 9.10
CA HIS A 13 2.38 2.06 8.91
C HIS A 13 1.38 1.28 9.78
N ASN A 14 1.19 1.71 11.03
CA ASN A 14 0.24 1.08 11.95
C ASN A 14 -1.21 1.17 11.45
N PHE A 15 -1.59 2.26 10.77
CA PHE A 15 -2.91 2.38 10.15
C PHE A 15 -3.15 1.29 9.09
N TYR A 16 -2.18 1.09 8.18
CA TYR A 16 -2.30 0.07 7.13
C TYR A 16 -2.32 -1.33 7.71
N TYR A 17 -1.42 -1.65 8.65
CA TYR A 17 -1.41 -2.97 9.29
C TYR A 17 -2.71 -3.27 10.03
N LYS A 18 -3.21 -2.34 10.84
CA LYS A 18 -4.50 -2.51 11.54
C LYS A 18 -5.68 -2.72 10.59
N LYS A 19 -5.68 -2.06 9.42
CA LYS A 19 -6.72 -2.27 8.40
C LYS A 19 -6.56 -3.59 7.66
N LEU A 20 -5.34 -4.12 7.57
CA LEU A 20 -5.05 -5.40 6.93
C LEU A 20 -5.29 -6.61 7.85
N ASP A 21 -5.50 -6.39 9.15
CA ASP A 21 -5.87 -7.43 10.11
C ASP A 21 -7.29 -7.96 9.89
N ASP A 22 -8.13 -7.18 9.20
CA ASP A 22 -9.45 -7.66 8.78
C ASP A 22 -9.30 -8.87 7.84
N PRO A 23 -9.97 -10.01 8.13
CA PRO A 23 -9.76 -11.25 7.39
C PRO A 23 -10.17 -11.16 5.91
N ILE A 24 -11.19 -10.36 5.59
CA ILE A 24 -11.66 -10.16 4.22
C ILE A 24 -10.62 -9.35 3.44
N ILE A 25 -10.17 -8.23 4.01
CA ILE A 25 -9.15 -7.37 3.40
C ILE A 25 -7.84 -8.13 3.24
N LYS A 26 -7.44 -8.91 4.24
CA LYS A 26 -6.24 -9.75 4.23
C LYS A 26 -6.25 -10.75 3.08
N ARG A 27 -7.38 -11.42 2.85
CA ARG A 27 -7.55 -12.38 1.75
C ARG A 27 -7.43 -11.70 0.38
N ILE A 28 -8.07 -10.54 0.20
CA ILE A 28 -7.97 -9.74 -1.03
C ILE A 28 -6.52 -9.30 -1.27
N TYR A 29 -5.85 -8.80 -0.23
CA TYR A 29 -4.46 -8.39 -0.29
C TYR A 29 -3.53 -9.55 -0.64
N PHE A 30 -3.73 -10.74 -0.06
CA PHE A 30 -2.92 -11.92 -0.37
C PHE A 30 -3.02 -12.29 -1.85
N ASN A 31 -4.22 -12.29 -2.42
CA ASN A 31 -4.43 -12.54 -3.84
C ASN A 31 -3.78 -11.47 -4.73
N PHE A 32 -3.92 -10.20 -4.35
CA PHE A 32 -3.25 -9.08 -5.02
C PHE A 32 -1.72 -9.24 -4.99
N LYS A 33 -1.16 -9.53 -3.81
CA LYS A 33 0.28 -9.72 -3.58
C LYS A 33 0.84 -10.85 -4.45
N LYS A 34 0.15 -12.00 -4.51
CA LYS A 34 0.54 -13.15 -5.34
C LYS A 34 0.56 -12.81 -6.83
N LYS A 35 -0.38 -11.99 -7.31
CA LYS A 35 -0.37 -11.52 -8.70
C LYS A 35 0.79 -10.55 -8.95
N MET A 36 1.04 -9.63 -8.02
CA MET A 36 2.04 -8.57 -8.20
C MET A 36 3.49 -9.03 -7.96
N SER A 37 3.72 -10.07 -7.15
CA SER A 37 5.07 -10.54 -6.80
C SER A 37 5.91 -10.93 -8.01
N ASN A 38 5.28 -11.38 -9.09
CA ASN A 38 5.98 -11.85 -10.29
C ASN A 38 6.29 -10.71 -11.28
N HIS A 39 5.71 -9.52 -11.08
CA HIS A 39 5.79 -8.43 -12.05
C HIS A 39 6.53 -7.18 -11.52
N ILE A 40 6.61 -6.98 -10.20
CA ILE A 40 7.17 -5.75 -9.61
C ILE A 40 8.55 -6.03 -8.99
N THR A 41 9.60 -5.42 -9.53
CA THR A 41 11.00 -5.67 -9.11
C THR A 41 11.64 -4.52 -8.31
N LYS A 42 11.35 -3.25 -8.62
CA LYS A 42 11.97 -2.08 -7.97
C LYS A 42 10.98 -1.01 -7.47
N GLY A 43 9.84 -0.91 -8.12
CA GLY A 43 8.82 0.09 -7.81
C GLY A 43 7.76 0.12 -8.91
N PHE A 44 6.67 0.82 -8.64
CA PHE A 44 5.53 0.87 -9.56
C PHE A 44 4.71 2.15 -9.39
N CYS A 45 3.88 2.44 -10.39
CA CYS A 45 2.98 3.58 -10.40
C CYS A 45 1.54 3.11 -10.48
N VAL A 46 0.62 3.80 -9.81
CA VAL A 46 -0.82 3.54 -9.85
C VAL A 46 -1.51 4.82 -10.28
N ALA A 47 -2.19 4.78 -11.43
CA ALA A 47 -3.08 5.84 -11.86
C ALA A 47 -4.43 5.70 -11.13
N VAL A 48 -4.89 6.76 -10.46
CA VAL A 48 -6.10 6.80 -9.66
C VAL A 48 -7.08 7.81 -10.24
N SER A 49 -8.23 7.34 -10.72
CA SER A 49 -9.29 8.21 -11.26
C SER A 49 -10.14 8.89 -10.17
N GLY A 50 -9.89 8.60 -8.89
CA GLY A 50 -10.71 9.07 -7.77
C GLY A 50 -11.95 8.23 -7.47
N GLY A 51 -12.20 7.16 -8.24
CA GLY A 51 -13.26 6.19 -7.95
C GLY A 51 -12.96 5.33 -6.72
N ILE A 52 -14.01 4.72 -6.16
CA ILE A 52 -13.89 3.90 -4.94
C ILE A 52 -13.01 2.67 -5.17
N ASP A 53 -13.13 2.04 -6.35
CA ASP A 53 -12.33 0.89 -6.73
C ASP A 53 -10.85 1.27 -6.93
N SER A 54 -10.61 2.42 -7.56
CA SER A 54 -9.28 2.99 -7.74
C SER A 54 -8.63 3.29 -6.39
N MET A 55 -9.41 3.79 -5.44
CA MET A 55 -8.94 4.06 -4.08
C MET A 55 -8.63 2.77 -3.32
N ALA A 56 -9.46 1.72 -3.48
CA ALA A 56 -9.19 0.39 -2.93
C ALA A 56 -7.88 -0.20 -3.49
N LEU A 57 -7.66 -0.10 -4.81
CA LEU A 57 -6.40 -0.50 -5.44
C LEU A 57 -5.22 0.30 -4.88
N SER A 58 -5.37 1.61 -4.69
CA SER A 58 -4.33 2.47 -4.12
C SER A 58 -3.94 2.06 -2.69
N PHE A 59 -4.92 1.63 -1.89
CA PHE A 59 -4.69 1.11 -0.55
C PHE A 59 -3.85 -0.18 -0.58
N LEU A 60 -4.24 -1.16 -1.41
CA LEU A 60 -3.52 -2.42 -1.55
C LEU A 60 -2.09 -2.20 -2.07
N ALA A 61 -1.93 -1.32 -3.06
CA ALA A 61 -0.64 -0.89 -3.58
C ALA A 61 0.24 -0.27 -2.49
N LYS A 62 -0.34 0.59 -1.64
CA LYS A 62 0.40 1.21 -0.55
C LYS A 62 0.85 0.21 0.50
N CYS A 63 0.00 -0.76 0.85
CA CYS A 63 0.35 -1.85 1.76
C CYS A 63 1.53 -2.67 1.21
N TYR A 64 1.50 -3.01 -0.08
CA TYR A 64 2.59 -3.74 -0.75
C TYR A 64 3.90 -2.97 -0.77
N SER A 65 3.84 -1.65 -0.98
CA SER A 65 5.00 -0.77 -0.91
C SER A 65 5.64 -0.72 0.48
N ILE A 66 4.82 -0.68 1.54
CA ILE A 66 5.30 -0.69 2.93
C ILE A 66 5.93 -2.04 3.27
N GLU A 67 5.29 -3.14 2.90
CA GLU A 67 5.76 -4.50 3.19
C GLU A 67 7.10 -4.81 2.50
N ASN A 68 7.22 -4.51 1.22
CA ASN A 68 8.42 -4.83 0.43
C ASN A 68 9.47 -3.70 0.42
N LYS A 69 9.20 -2.58 1.11
CA LYS A 69 10.06 -1.38 1.14
C LYS A 69 10.40 -0.84 -0.25
N ILE A 70 9.49 -0.98 -1.22
CA ILE A 70 9.64 -0.48 -2.58
C ILE A 70 8.93 0.86 -2.78
N LYS A 71 9.33 1.63 -3.79
CA LYS A 71 8.69 2.91 -4.11
C LYS A 71 7.37 2.67 -4.86
N CYS A 72 6.32 3.35 -4.42
CA CYS A 72 5.03 3.39 -5.09
C CYS A 72 4.60 4.84 -5.29
N TYR A 73 4.23 5.17 -6.53
CA TYR A 73 3.77 6.50 -6.94
C TYR A 73 2.29 6.47 -7.30
N PHE A 74 1.55 7.52 -6.97
CA PHE A 74 0.13 7.66 -7.25
C PHE A 74 -0.07 8.90 -8.12
N PHE A 75 -0.83 8.76 -9.20
CA PHE A 75 -1.07 9.81 -10.20
C PHE A 75 -2.55 9.98 -10.48
#